data_AF-A0A971LYK9-F1
#
_entry.id   AF-A0A971LYK9-F1
#
_cell.length_a   1.000
_cell.length_b   1.000
_cell.length_c   1.000
_cell.angle_alpha   90.00
_cell.angle_beta   90.00
_cell.angle_gamma   90.00
#
_symmetry.space_group_name_H-M   'P 1'
#
loop_
_entity.id
_entity.type
_entity.pdbx_description
1 polymer ?
#
loop_
_entity_poly.entity_id
_entity_poly.type
_entity_poly.pdbx_seq_one_letter_code
_entity_poly.pdbx_strand_id
1 'polypeptide(L)'
;MMGFLKMFYPGLGIKRWLILAVIGLVLVSVGASIMGNTSVLGHMEANIMSFIINLFGSNWFLGGAVVFILGILLLVVGFKQLIGSFINAVFPEFARSQVRPVYQEFILSRGPRIVVLGGGTGLSVLLRGLKEYTNNITAIVSVADDGGSSGRLRDQLGILPPGDVRNCIVALADKEALMEKLFNYRFHQGEELAGHNLGNLFLAAMWDMYGNFEEAIGKMSKVLAIRGKVIPATLENVILKAELSDGSIVTGESNISKTSLPIKRVSIDPEQAEPLAEALDALQEADAIILGPGSLYTSIIPNLLISKITEAIKTSPALKIYVCNIMTQPGETDGYTAADHLQSIYEHSSPGLVDYILVNEQPILNQDIIRKYAAEGAQRVVVDGERLRKMGVKILSKSLLEEKELVRHNSQKLAQSIIELIIKQKTGFKRYNFIDRFILLEKYKGKERGN
;
A
#
# COMPACT_ATOMS: atom_id res chain seq x y z
N MET A 1 17.94 -25.51 28.34
CA MET A 1 17.79 -26.90 27.82
C MET A 1 16.37 -27.47 27.96
N MET A 2 15.54 -27.01 28.90
CA MET A 2 14.16 -27.49 29.12
C MET A 2 13.11 -27.08 28.05
N GLY A 3 13.43 -26.15 27.13
CA GLY A 3 12.51 -25.66 26.10
C GLY A 3 12.47 -26.50 24.82
N PHE A 4 13.57 -27.17 24.46
CA PHE A 4 13.69 -27.95 23.22
C PHE A 4 12.82 -29.23 23.25
N LEU A 5 12.65 -29.82 24.44
CA LEU A 5 11.83 -31.00 24.67
C LEU A 5 10.32 -30.72 24.61
N LYS A 6 9.89 -29.46 24.78
CA LYS A 6 8.46 -29.10 24.63
C LYS A 6 7.97 -29.16 23.18
N MET A 7 8.87 -29.12 22.19
CA MET A 7 8.55 -29.30 20.77
C MET A 7 8.10 -30.74 20.42
N PHE A 8 8.30 -31.68 21.34
CA PHE A 8 7.90 -33.09 21.21
C PHE A 8 6.56 -33.44 21.89
N TYR A 9 5.78 -32.47 22.36
CA TYR A 9 4.46 -32.76 22.93
C TYR A 9 3.50 -33.37 21.89
N PRO A 10 2.66 -34.35 22.26
CA PRO A 10 1.64 -34.91 21.37
C PRO A 10 0.61 -33.84 21.02
N GLY A 11 0.32 -33.63 19.72
CA GLY A 11 -0.73 -32.72 19.24
C GLY A 11 -0.30 -31.70 18.16
N LEU A 12 1.00 -31.40 18.03
CA LEU A 12 1.52 -30.33 17.15
C LEU A 12 1.85 -30.77 15.70
N GLY A 13 1.64 -32.03 15.32
CA GLY A 13 1.83 -32.53 13.95
C GLY A 13 3.30 -32.62 13.45
N ILE A 14 4.25 -31.89 14.05
CA ILE A 14 5.67 -31.81 13.65
C ILE A 14 6.30 -33.19 13.44
N LYS A 15 6.03 -34.15 14.34
CA LYS A 15 6.58 -35.51 14.26
C LYS A 15 6.25 -36.20 12.94
N ARG A 16 5.01 -36.05 12.45
CA ARG A 16 4.55 -36.70 11.21
C ARG A 16 5.26 -36.12 9.98
N TRP A 17 5.44 -34.80 9.96
CA TRP A 17 6.11 -34.11 8.84
C TRP A 17 7.63 -34.29 8.84
N LEU A 18 8.25 -34.36 10.03
CA LEU A 18 9.66 -34.73 10.16
C LEU A 18 9.90 -36.16 9.67
N ILE A 19 9.05 -37.11 10.08
CA ILE A 19 9.11 -38.49 9.58
C ILE A 19 8.93 -38.51 8.06
N LEU A 20 7.99 -37.76 7.51
CA LEU A 20 7.76 -37.68 6.06
C LEU A 20 8.99 -37.12 5.30
N ALA A 21 9.63 -36.08 5.85
CA ALA A 21 10.85 -35.51 5.27
C ALA A 21 12.02 -36.50 5.31
N VAL A 22 12.18 -37.25 6.41
CA VAL A 22 13.20 -38.30 6.54
C VAL A 22 12.94 -39.44 5.56
N ILE A 23 11.69 -39.90 5.42
CA ILE A 23 11.30 -40.91 4.42
C ILE A 23 11.61 -40.40 3.01
N GLY A 24 11.27 -39.15 2.70
CA GLY A 24 11.62 -38.51 1.43
C GLY A 24 13.13 -38.54 1.17
N LEU A 25 13.95 -38.18 2.16
CA LEU A 25 15.41 -38.20 2.06
C LEU A 25 15.98 -39.60 1.81
N VAL A 26 15.44 -40.61 2.50
CA VAL A 26 15.82 -42.02 2.29
C VAL A 26 15.46 -42.48 0.88
N LEU A 27 14.26 -42.16 0.39
CA LEU A 27 13.84 -42.51 -0.98
C LEU A 27 14.66 -41.79 -2.06
N VAL A 28 15.03 -40.53 -1.85
CA VAL A 28 15.97 -39.81 -2.73
C VAL A 28 17.31 -40.52 -2.77
N SER A 29 17.84 -40.91 -1.61
CA SER A 29 19.13 -41.59 -1.51
C SER A 29 19.11 -42.97 -2.17
N VAL A 30 18.05 -43.76 -1.93
CA VAL A 30 17.86 -45.09 -2.55
C VAL A 30 17.62 -44.98 -4.06
N GLY A 31 16.78 -44.05 -4.51
CA GLY A 31 16.51 -43.82 -5.93
C GLY A 31 17.77 -43.41 -6.69
N ALA A 32 18.57 -42.50 -6.11
CA ALA A 32 19.85 -42.10 -6.67
C ALA A 32 20.87 -43.25 -6.69
N SER A 33 20.91 -44.06 -5.62
CA SER A 33 21.83 -45.20 -5.54
C SER A 33 21.51 -46.29 -6.55
N ILE A 34 20.21 -46.58 -6.77
CA ILE A 34 19.74 -47.51 -7.80
C ILE A 34 20.12 -46.99 -9.19
N MET A 35 19.88 -45.70 -9.48
CA MET A 35 20.25 -45.09 -10.77
C MET A 35 21.76 -45.06 -11.00
N GLY A 36 22.56 -44.87 -9.94
CA GLY A 36 24.03 -44.85 -9.99
C GLY A 36 24.70 -46.22 -9.91
N ASN A 37 23.92 -47.29 -9.77
CA ASN A 37 24.40 -48.65 -9.49
C ASN A 37 25.42 -48.71 -8.32
N THR A 38 25.20 -47.88 -7.31
CA THR A 38 25.98 -47.86 -6.07
C THR A 38 25.20 -48.56 -4.97
N SER A 39 25.88 -49.10 -3.96
CA SER A 39 25.25 -49.68 -2.78
C SER A 39 25.53 -48.82 -1.55
N VAL A 40 24.59 -47.94 -1.20
CA VAL A 40 24.74 -47.01 -0.07
C VAL A 40 24.07 -47.55 1.20
N LEU A 41 22.97 -48.30 1.07
CA LEU A 41 22.12 -48.77 2.18
C LEU A 41 21.95 -50.31 2.24
N GLY A 42 22.56 -51.08 1.34
CA GLY A 42 22.72 -52.53 1.46
C GLY A 42 21.40 -53.31 1.45
N HIS A 43 21.03 -53.95 2.56
CA HIS A 43 19.86 -54.86 2.65
C HIS A 43 18.52 -54.18 2.30
N MET A 44 18.37 -52.89 2.57
CA MET A 44 17.15 -52.15 2.20
C MET A 44 17.04 -51.93 0.69
N GLU A 45 18.16 -51.67 0.03
CA GLU A 45 18.23 -51.48 -1.42
C GLU A 45 17.88 -52.77 -2.16
N ALA A 46 18.34 -53.93 -1.68
CA ALA A 46 18.05 -55.23 -2.30
C ALA A 46 16.54 -55.56 -2.33
N ASN A 47 15.80 -55.24 -1.26
CA ASN A 47 14.36 -55.46 -1.18
C ASN A 47 13.57 -54.47 -2.06
N ILE A 48 14.03 -53.23 -2.16
CA ILE A 48 13.40 -52.23 -3.03
C ILE A 48 13.71 -52.53 -4.50
N MET A 49 14.93 -53.01 -4.79
CA MET A 49 15.35 -53.39 -6.13
C MET A 49 14.59 -54.62 -6.63
N SER A 50 14.37 -55.64 -5.79
CA SER A 50 13.55 -56.80 -6.16
C SER A 50 12.09 -56.42 -6.44
N PHE A 51 11.54 -55.48 -5.66
CA PHE A 51 10.21 -54.92 -5.92
C PHE A 51 10.15 -54.13 -7.24
N ILE A 52 11.15 -53.29 -7.51
CA ILE A 52 11.24 -52.50 -8.76
C ILE A 52 11.39 -53.42 -9.97
N ILE A 53 12.22 -54.46 -9.90
CA ILE A 53 12.41 -55.44 -10.98
C ILE A 53 11.08 -56.17 -11.27
N ASN A 54 10.32 -56.52 -10.23
CA ASN A 54 9.00 -57.12 -10.39
C ASN A 54 7.97 -56.18 -11.04
N LEU A 55 8.06 -54.86 -10.80
CA LEU A 55 7.11 -53.88 -11.35
C LEU A 55 7.49 -53.34 -12.73
N PHE A 56 8.78 -53.08 -12.96
CA PHE A 56 9.31 -52.35 -14.13
C PHE A 56 10.18 -53.24 -15.03
N GLY A 57 10.34 -54.53 -14.68
CA GLY A 57 11.14 -55.49 -15.45
C GLY A 57 12.61 -55.06 -15.56
N SER A 58 13.16 -55.16 -16.78
CA SER A 58 14.56 -54.81 -17.07
C SER A 58 14.89 -53.32 -16.94
N ASN A 59 13.88 -52.44 -16.81
CA ASN A 59 14.05 -50.99 -16.75
C ASN A 59 14.26 -50.49 -15.31
N TRP A 60 15.24 -51.07 -14.62
CA TRP A 60 15.59 -50.72 -13.23
C TRP A 60 15.90 -49.24 -13.04
N PHE A 61 16.50 -48.60 -14.06
CA PHE A 61 16.77 -47.17 -14.07
C PHE A 61 15.49 -46.32 -14.01
N LEU A 62 14.44 -46.72 -14.74
CA LEU A 62 13.14 -46.03 -14.73
C LEU A 62 12.48 -46.15 -13.35
N GLY A 63 12.54 -47.33 -12.73
CA GLY A 63 12.05 -47.55 -11.37
C GLY A 63 12.81 -46.73 -10.33
N GLY A 64 14.14 -46.64 -10.44
CA GLY A 64 14.97 -45.76 -9.62
C GLY A 64 14.60 -44.27 -9.76
N ALA A 65 14.34 -43.81 -10.99
CA ALA A 65 13.91 -42.44 -11.26
C ALA A 65 12.53 -42.13 -10.67
N VAL A 66 11.57 -43.06 -10.72
CA VAL A 66 10.25 -42.91 -10.08
C VAL A 66 10.39 -42.79 -8.56
N VAL A 67 11.20 -43.65 -7.93
CA VAL A 67 11.47 -43.61 -6.49
C VAL A 67 12.17 -42.30 -6.09
N PHE A 68 13.11 -41.83 -6.92
CA PHE A 68 13.81 -40.57 -6.72
C PHE A 68 12.86 -39.36 -6.77
N ILE A 69 11.99 -39.28 -7.79
CA ILE A 69 11.00 -38.20 -7.94
C ILE A 69 9.99 -38.24 -6.79
N LEU A 70 9.51 -39.42 -6.42
CA LEU A 70 8.60 -39.58 -5.28
C LEU A 70 9.27 -39.14 -3.97
N GLY A 71 10.56 -39.48 -3.79
CA GLY A 71 11.36 -39.02 -2.67
C GLY A 71 11.48 -37.50 -2.61
N ILE A 72 11.77 -36.84 -3.74
CA ILE A 72 11.80 -35.36 -3.81
C ILE A 72 10.45 -34.76 -3.44
N LEU A 73 9.35 -35.32 -3.97
CA LEU A 73 8.00 -34.82 -3.69
C LEU A 73 7.67 -34.92 -2.20
N LEU A 74 7.94 -36.07 -1.58
CA LEU A 74 7.74 -36.27 -0.14
C LEU A 74 8.66 -35.40 0.72
N LEU A 75 9.91 -35.19 0.29
CA LEU A 75 10.86 -34.31 0.96
C LEU A 75 10.37 -32.85 0.93
N VAL A 76 9.93 -32.36 -0.23
CA VAL A 76 9.41 -30.99 -0.39
C VAL A 76 8.11 -30.80 0.40
N VAL A 77 7.17 -31.76 0.34
CA VAL A 77 5.92 -31.69 1.11
C VAL A 77 6.20 -31.75 2.61
N GLY A 78 7.05 -32.69 3.04
CA GLY A 78 7.46 -32.85 4.43
C GLY A 78 8.11 -31.57 4.96
N PHE A 79 9.06 -31.00 4.23
CA PHE A 79 9.76 -29.79 4.64
C PHE A 79 8.85 -28.55 4.70
N LYS A 80 7.98 -28.35 3.70
CA LYS A 80 6.98 -27.26 3.72
C LYS A 80 6.06 -27.36 4.94
N GLN A 81 5.56 -28.56 5.24
CA GLN A 81 4.66 -28.77 6.37
C GLN A 81 5.37 -28.75 7.73
N LEU A 82 6.65 -29.11 7.78
CA LEU A 82 7.49 -28.98 8.96
C LEU A 82 7.71 -27.50 9.28
N ILE A 83 8.04 -26.66 8.30
CA ILE A 83 8.12 -25.19 8.48
C ILE A 83 6.77 -24.65 8.98
N GLY A 84 5.66 -25.02 8.33
CA GLY A 84 4.33 -24.57 8.76
C GLY A 84 3.97 -25.02 10.18
N SER A 85 4.29 -26.26 10.55
CA SER A 85 4.01 -26.81 11.89
C SER A 85 4.95 -26.24 12.96
N PHE A 86 6.20 -25.96 12.61
CA PHE A 86 7.16 -25.28 13.49
C PHE A 86 6.73 -23.83 13.74
N ILE A 87 6.29 -23.12 12.70
CA ILE A 87 5.67 -21.81 12.85
C ILE A 87 4.46 -21.93 13.78
N ASN A 88 3.56 -22.88 13.57
CA ASN A 88 2.39 -23.08 14.43
C ASN A 88 2.72 -23.54 15.87
N ALA A 89 3.90 -24.12 16.13
CA ALA A 89 4.27 -24.66 17.44
C ALA A 89 5.14 -23.74 18.28
N VAL A 90 6.05 -23.00 17.62
CA VAL A 90 6.87 -21.94 18.23
C VAL A 90 6.04 -20.66 18.36
N PHE A 91 5.08 -20.47 17.45
CA PHE A 91 4.07 -19.42 17.49
C PHE A 91 2.65 -20.06 17.60
N PRO A 92 2.31 -20.72 18.73
CA PRO A 92 1.00 -21.35 18.96
C PRO A 92 -0.19 -20.37 18.99
N GLU A 93 0.11 -19.07 18.90
CA GLU A 93 -0.82 -17.95 18.89
C GLU A 93 -1.37 -17.61 17.50
N PHE A 94 -0.84 -18.19 16.42
CA PHE A 94 -1.43 -18.06 15.07
C PHE A 94 -2.83 -18.66 14.95
N ALA A 95 -3.13 -19.69 15.76
CA ALA A 95 -4.37 -20.47 15.67
C ALA A 95 -5.46 -20.00 16.65
N ARG A 96 -5.12 -19.21 17.69
CA ARG A 96 -6.10 -18.77 18.70
C ARG A 96 -6.54 -17.33 18.44
N SER A 97 -7.85 -17.15 18.25
CA SER A 97 -8.50 -15.89 17.89
C SER A 97 -8.30 -14.73 18.88
N GLN A 98 -7.82 -14.97 20.10
CA GLN A 98 -7.73 -13.97 21.17
C GLN A 98 -6.34 -13.32 21.35
N VAL A 99 -5.28 -13.77 20.67
CA VAL A 99 -3.92 -13.15 20.76
C VAL A 99 -3.55 -12.35 19.49
N ARG A 100 -4.55 -12.09 18.65
CA ARG A 100 -4.40 -11.33 17.39
C ARG A 100 -3.73 -9.96 17.50
N PRO A 101 -3.98 -9.11 18.53
CA PRO A 101 -3.50 -7.72 18.52
C PRO A 101 -1.97 -7.61 18.60
N VAL A 102 -1.35 -8.29 19.57
CA VAL A 102 0.11 -8.22 19.80
C VAL A 102 0.88 -8.83 18.62
N TYR A 103 0.35 -9.91 18.04
CA TYR A 103 0.98 -10.59 16.93
C TYR A 103 0.84 -9.82 15.60
N GLN A 104 -0.33 -9.23 15.37
CA GLN A 104 -0.57 -8.35 14.24
C GLN A 104 0.39 -7.16 14.29
N GLU A 105 0.63 -6.58 15.47
CA GLU A 105 1.59 -5.50 15.66
C GLU A 105 3.03 -5.92 15.31
N PHE A 106 3.46 -7.13 15.69
CA PHE A 106 4.79 -7.64 15.33
C PHE A 106 4.98 -7.87 13.83
N ILE A 107 3.97 -8.42 13.13
CA ILE A 107 4.04 -8.57 11.66
C ILE A 107 4.06 -7.20 10.98
N LEU A 108 3.14 -6.32 11.38
CA LEU A 108 2.96 -5.03 10.72
C LEU A 108 4.16 -4.10 10.93
N SER A 109 4.81 -4.14 12.10
CA SER A 109 6.05 -3.40 12.36
C SER A 109 7.24 -3.85 11.49
N ARG A 110 7.21 -5.09 10.98
CA ARG A 110 8.16 -5.61 9.99
C ARG A 110 7.67 -5.48 8.54
N GLY A 111 6.58 -4.75 8.31
CA GLY A 111 6.09 -4.47 6.96
C GLY A 111 7.01 -3.52 6.19
N PRO A 112 6.81 -3.37 4.87
CA PRO A 112 7.54 -2.41 4.05
C PRO A 112 7.30 -0.98 4.53
N ARG A 113 8.31 -0.13 4.39
CA ARG A 113 8.23 1.32 4.61
C ARG A 113 7.62 1.98 3.38
N ILE A 114 6.41 2.52 3.52
CA ILE A 114 5.66 3.09 2.42
C ILE A 114 5.40 4.57 2.68
N VAL A 115 5.86 5.42 1.78
CA VAL A 115 5.52 6.84 1.77
C VAL A 115 4.39 7.06 0.76
N VAL A 116 3.37 7.81 1.15
CA VAL A 116 2.26 8.16 0.27
C VAL A 116 2.11 9.68 0.25
N LEU A 117 2.06 10.27 -0.95
CA LEU A 117 1.88 11.70 -1.15
C LEU A 117 0.52 11.98 -1.78
N GLY A 118 -0.20 12.97 -1.25
CA GLY A 118 -1.46 13.40 -1.82
C GLY A 118 -2.31 14.23 -0.86
N GLY A 119 -3.62 14.04 -0.97
CA GLY A 119 -4.63 14.73 -0.19
C GLY A 119 -6.01 14.09 -0.36
N GLY A 120 -6.99 14.67 0.32
CA GLY A 120 -8.40 14.34 0.20
C GLY A 120 -8.81 12.90 0.56
N THR A 121 -9.94 12.52 -0.01
CA THR A 121 -10.60 11.24 0.30
C THR A 121 -9.95 10.04 -0.40
N GLY A 122 -9.31 10.26 -1.56
CA GLY A 122 -8.60 9.21 -2.30
C GLY A 122 -7.43 8.65 -1.50
N LEU A 123 -6.59 9.52 -0.94
CA LEU A 123 -5.47 9.15 -0.09
C LEU A 123 -5.95 8.33 1.13
N SER A 124 -7.03 8.77 1.76
CA SER A 124 -7.64 8.08 2.91
C SER A 124 -8.09 6.65 2.60
N VAL A 125 -8.62 6.41 1.39
CA VAL A 125 -9.02 5.07 0.93
C VAL A 125 -7.80 4.16 0.82
N LEU A 126 -6.69 4.67 0.27
CA LEU A 126 -5.45 3.91 0.17
C LEU A 126 -4.87 3.60 1.55
N LEU A 127 -4.77 4.59 2.44
CA LEU A 127 -4.21 4.44 3.79
C LEU A 127 -4.97 3.40 4.63
N ARG A 128 -6.31 3.39 4.56
CA ARG A 128 -7.15 2.37 5.21
C ARG A 128 -6.83 0.94 4.78
N GLY A 129 -6.43 0.77 3.52
CA GLY A 129 -6.06 -0.53 2.97
C GLY A 129 -4.62 -0.90 3.36
N LEU A 130 -3.69 0.04 3.24
CA LEU A 130 -2.27 -0.18 3.51
C LEU A 130 -1.99 -0.52 4.99
N LYS A 131 -2.70 0.10 5.95
CA LYS A 131 -2.50 -0.17 7.39
C LYS A 131 -2.80 -1.61 7.81
N GLU A 132 -3.48 -2.36 6.94
CA GLU A 132 -3.71 -3.80 7.14
C GLU A 132 -2.48 -4.64 6.76
N TYR A 133 -1.46 -4.06 6.12
CA TYR A 133 -0.26 -4.74 5.63
C TYR A 133 1.05 -4.26 6.27
N THR A 134 1.12 -3.01 6.73
CA THR A 134 2.31 -2.45 7.40
C THR A 134 1.92 -1.37 8.41
N ASN A 135 2.71 -1.21 9.48
CA ASN A 135 2.64 -0.06 10.39
C ASN A 135 3.62 1.06 10.00
N ASN A 136 4.46 0.80 8.99
CA ASN A 136 5.51 1.70 8.54
C ASN A 136 5.01 2.58 7.38
N ILE A 137 3.90 3.29 7.60
CA ILE A 137 3.29 4.18 6.61
C ILE A 137 3.60 5.62 7.00
N THR A 138 4.08 6.42 6.04
CA THR A 138 4.18 7.87 6.20
C THR A 138 3.33 8.55 5.13
N ALA A 139 2.30 9.28 5.54
CA ALA A 139 1.48 10.08 4.65
C ALA A 139 2.00 11.53 4.66
N ILE A 140 2.50 12.00 3.52
CA ILE A 140 2.87 13.41 3.30
C ILE A 140 1.69 14.09 2.63
N VAL A 141 1.20 15.17 3.25
CA VAL A 141 -0.08 15.76 2.90
C VAL A 141 0.08 17.23 2.54
N SER A 142 -0.57 17.65 1.45
CA SER A 142 -0.61 19.06 1.06
C SER A 142 -1.32 19.90 2.13
N VAL A 143 -0.82 21.10 2.38
CA VAL A 143 -1.42 22.09 3.28
C VAL A 143 -1.88 23.35 2.51
N ALA A 144 -2.22 23.17 1.23
CA ALA A 144 -2.68 24.24 0.36
C ALA A 144 -4.20 24.49 0.37
N ASP A 145 -4.98 23.58 1.00
CA ASP A 145 -6.45 23.64 1.06
C ASP A 145 -6.97 24.95 1.69
N ASP A 146 -7.96 25.55 1.06
CA ASP A 146 -8.67 26.76 1.51
C ASP A 146 -10.20 26.60 1.49
N GLY A 147 -10.69 25.37 1.34
CA GLY A 147 -12.10 25.05 1.21
C GLY A 147 -12.81 24.76 2.54
N GLY A 148 -14.10 25.11 2.60
CA GLY A 148 -15.04 24.64 3.62
C GLY A 148 -14.59 24.89 5.06
N SER A 149 -14.64 23.85 5.90
CA SER A 149 -14.23 23.97 7.30
C SER A 149 -12.72 24.18 7.47
N SER A 150 -11.89 23.74 6.52
CA SER A 150 -10.43 23.94 6.60
C SER A 150 -10.10 25.41 6.35
N GLY A 151 -10.62 25.96 5.24
CA GLY A 151 -10.46 27.36 4.86
C GLY A 151 -10.92 28.34 5.93
N ARG A 152 -12.12 28.14 6.50
CA ARG A 152 -12.61 29.02 7.56
C ARG A 152 -11.70 29.06 8.80
N LEU A 153 -11.16 27.90 9.21
CA LEU A 153 -10.23 27.85 10.35
C LEU A 153 -8.89 28.48 10.01
N ARG A 154 -8.41 28.28 8.77
CA ARG A 154 -7.20 28.91 8.25
C ARG A 154 -7.32 30.44 8.26
N ASP A 155 -8.44 30.98 7.77
CA ASP A 155 -8.68 32.43 7.71
C ASP A 155 -8.88 33.05 9.10
N GLN A 156 -9.58 32.36 10.01
CA GLN A 156 -9.92 32.90 11.32
C GLN A 156 -8.81 32.75 12.36
N LEU A 157 -8.04 31.65 12.31
CA LEU A 157 -7.05 31.31 13.32
C LEU A 157 -5.60 31.38 12.82
N GLY A 158 -5.37 31.52 11.50
CA GLY A 158 -4.03 31.50 10.93
C GLY A 158 -3.35 30.13 10.97
N ILE A 159 -4.10 29.06 11.26
CA ILE A 159 -3.60 27.68 11.27
C ILE A 159 -3.50 27.13 9.84
N LEU A 160 -2.58 26.20 9.60
CA LEU A 160 -2.58 25.39 8.39
C LEU A 160 -3.89 24.60 8.23
N PRO A 161 -4.37 24.38 6.99
CA PRO A 161 -5.64 23.73 6.77
C PRO A 161 -5.66 22.29 7.34
N PRO A 162 -6.55 21.99 8.30
CA PRO A 162 -6.51 20.73 9.03
C PRO A 162 -7.14 19.55 8.28
N GLY A 163 -7.91 19.79 7.22
CA GLY A 163 -8.84 18.81 6.64
C GLY A 163 -8.18 17.52 6.15
N ASP A 164 -7.16 17.63 5.31
CA ASP A 164 -6.51 16.47 4.70
C ASP A 164 -5.60 15.73 5.67
N VAL A 165 -4.93 16.46 6.56
CA VAL A 165 -4.20 15.88 7.70
C VAL A 165 -5.13 15.07 8.58
N ARG A 166 -6.28 15.63 8.99
CA ARG A 166 -7.31 14.94 9.77
C ARG A 166 -7.78 13.67 9.06
N ASN A 167 -8.10 13.76 7.77
CA ASN A 167 -8.55 12.62 6.97
C ASN A 167 -7.54 11.46 7.01
N CYS A 168 -6.25 11.77 6.89
CA CYS A 168 -5.17 10.78 6.96
C CYS A 168 -5.03 10.16 8.36
N ILE A 169 -5.08 10.97 9.41
CA ILE A 169 -5.02 10.48 10.81
C ILE A 169 -6.18 9.52 11.07
N VAL A 170 -7.40 9.91 10.69
CA VAL A 170 -8.60 9.05 10.85
C VAL A 170 -8.50 7.78 10.01
N ALA A 171 -7.96 7.86 8.79
CA ALA A 171 -7.73 6.69 7.94
C ALA A 171 -6.75 5.70 8.56
N LEU A 172 -5.74 6.18 9.29
CA LEU A 172 -4.70 5.37 9.95
C LEU A 172 -5.03 4.95 11.39
N ALA A 173 -6.05 5.53 12.03
CA ALA A 173 -6.48 5.21 13.40
C ALA A 173 -6.76 3.71 13.62
N ASP A 174 -6.41 3.19 14.79
CA ASP A 174 -6.80 1.82 15.16
C ASP A 174 -8.31 1.75 15.46
N LYS A 175 -8.91 0.59 15.25
CA LYS A 175 -10.37 0.44 15.07
C LYS A 175 -11.16 0.67 16.35
N GLU A 176 -11.55 1.92 16.60
CA GLU A 176 -12.72 2.27 17.42
C GLU A 176 -13.76 2.99 16.55
N ALA A 177 -14.81 2.26 16.14
CA ALA A 177 -15.82 2.78 15.21
C ALA A 177 -16.52 4.06 15.72
N LEU A 178 -16.56 4.29 17.03
CA LEU A 178 -17.11 5.51 17.62
C LEU A 178 -16.17 6.71 17.42
N MET A 179 -14.87 6.56 17.70
CA MET A 179 -13.89 7.63 17.54
C MET A 179 -13.78 8.08 16.09
N GLU A 180 -13.79 7.13 15.16
CA GLU A 180 -13.83 7.46 13.74
C GLU A 180 -15.09 8.26 13.37
N LYS A 181 -16.27 7.88 13.87
CA LYS A 181 -17.52 8.63 13.64
C LYS A 181 -17.44 10.03 14.24
N LEU A 182 -16.89 10.16 15.44
CA LEU A 182 -16.76 11.42 16.15
C LEU A 182 -15.86 12.40 15.38
N PHE A 183 -14.68 11.95 14.94
CA PHE A 183 -13.74 12.81 14.20
C PHE A 183 -14.22 13.14 12.79
N ASN A 184 -15.08 12.30 12.19
CA ASN A 184 -15.75 12.61 10.93
C ASN A 184 -17.04 13.43 11.10
N TYR A 185 -17.51 13.66 12.33
CA TYR A 185 -18.75 14.38 12.57
C TYR A 185 -18.66 15.81 12.04
N ARG A 186 -19.70 16.21 11.30
CA ARG A 186 -19.88 17.57 10.81
C ARG A 186 -21.12 18.16 11.46
N PHE A 187 -20.97 19.33 12.06
CA PHE A 187 -22.08 20.03 12.68
C PHE A 187 -23.07 20.49 11.59
N HIS A 188 -24.35 20.19 11.78
CA HIS A 188 -25.43 20.56 10.83
C HIS A 188 -26.21 21.81 11.28
N GLN A 189 -26.08 22.21 12.53
CA GLN A 189 -26.84 23.30 13.16
C GLN A 189 -25.92 24.17 14.02
N GLY A 190 -26.40 25.37 14.36
CA GLY A 190 -25.69 26.39 15.13
C GLY A 190 -24.99 27.40 14.22
N GLU A 191 -25.18 28.70 14.45
CA GLU A 191 -24.68 29.76 13.55
C GLU A 191 -23.16 29.71 13.36
N GLU A 192 -22.41 29.52 14.45
CA GLU A 192 -20.93 29.49 14.41
C GLU A 192 -20.38 28.11 14.06
N LEU A 193 -21.03 27.04 14.53
CA LEU A 193 -20.52 25.67 14.37
C LEU A 193 -20.97 25.02 13.06
N ALA A 194 -22.05 25.47 12.42
CA ALA A 194 -22.59 24.83 11.23
C ALA A 194 -21.53 24.68 10.13
N GLY A 195 -21.44 23.45 9.61
CA GLY A 195 -20.48 23.09 8.58
C GLY A 195 -19.05 22.83 9.08
N HIS A 196 -18.68 23.16 10.33
CA HIS A 196 -17.40 22.74 10.88
C HIS A 196 -17.37 21.23 11.09
N ASN A 197 -16.19 20.64 10.94
CA ASN A 197 -15.94 19.26 11.31
C ASN A 197 -15.26 19.21 12.69
N LEU A 198 -15.73 18.32 13.55
CA LEU A 198 -15.23 18.21 14.92
C LEU A 198 -13.73 17.86 14.97
N GLY A 199 -13.25 16.97 14.10
CA GLY A 199 -11.83 16.64 14.01
C GLY A 199 -10.96 17.84 13.59
N ASN A 200 -11.47 18.72 12.74
CA ASN A 200 -10.77 19.97 12.38
C ASN A 200 -10.68 20.92 13.57
N LEU A 201 -11.77 21.09 14.32
CA LEU A 201 -11.78 21.90 15.54
C LEU A 201 -10.85 21.32 16.61
N PHE A 202 -10.81 20.00 16.73
CA PHE A 202 -9.91 19.32 17.64
C PHE A 202 -8.44 19.55 17.28
N LEU A 203 -8.08 19.47 16.00
CA LEU A 203 -6.73 19.77 15.54
C LEU A 203 -6.38 21.25 15.73
N ALA A 204 -7.34 22.16 15.52
CA ALA A 204 -7.17 23.58 15.79
C ALA A 204 -6.92 23.85 17.28
N ALA A 205 -7.68 23.20 18.18
CA ALA A 205 -7.46 23.30 19.62
C ALA A 205 -6.09 22.74 20.05
N MET A 206 -5.66 21.62 19.45
CA MET A 206 -4.32 21.07 19.71
C MET A 206 -3.22 22.05 19.27
N TRP A 207 -3.37 22.67 18.09
CA TRP A 207 -2.43 23.69 17.64
C TRP A 207 -2.40 24.90 18.57
N ASP A 208 -3.56 25.40 19.00
CA ASP A 208 -3.65 26.53 19.94
C ASP A 208 -3.00 26.22 21.29
N MET A 209 -3.19 25.00 21.81
CA MET A 209 -2.60 24.55 23.08
C MET A 209 -1.08 24.36 23.04
N TYR A 210 -0.53 23.86 21.92
CA TYR A 210 0.89 23.48 21.82
C TYR A 210 1.73 24.48 20.98
N GLY A 211 1.10 25.41 20.27
CA GLY A 211 1.76 26.45 19.46
C GLY A 211 2.48 25.95 18.21
N ASN A 212 2.47 24.64 17.94
CA ASN A 212 3.16 24.02 16.81
C ASN A 212 2.23 23.00 16.12
N PHE A 213 2.05 23.14 14.80
CA PHE A 213 1.18 22.28 14.01
C PHE A 213 1.70 20.84 13.90
N GLU A 214 3.01 20.65 13.79
CA GLU A 214 3.64 19.33 13.81
C GLU A 214 3.40 18.63 15.15
N GLU A 215 3.58 19.34 16.27
CA GLU A 215 3.30 18.79 17.59
C GLU A 215 1.81 18.45 17.74
N ALA A 216 0.90 19.31 17.28
CA ALA A 216 -0.54 19.07 17.30
C ALA A 216 -0.92 17.78 16.55
N ILE A 217 -0.37 17.56 15.36
CA ILE A 217 -0.53 16.32 14.58
C ILE A 217 0.00 15.13 15.38
N GLY A 218 1.17 15.25 15.99
CA GLY A 218 1.77 14.21 16.82
C GLY A 218 0.91 13.82 18.03
N LYS A 219 0.31 14.81 18.74
CA LYS A 219 -0.59 14.54 19.87
C LYS A 219 -1.89 13.89 19.41
N MET A 220 -2.50 14.41 18.35
CA MET A 220 -3.72 13.85 17.79
C MET A 220 -3.51 12.41 17.29
N SER A 221 -2.38 12.15 16.65
CA SER A 221 -1.96 10.81 16.19
C SER A 221 -1.84 9.82 17.35
N LYS A 222 -1.33 10.27 18.51
CA LYS A 222 -1.26 9.46 19.74
C LYS A 222 -2.63 9.19 20.34
N VAL A 223 -3.50 10.21 20.40
CA VAL A 223 -4.88 10.08 20.91
C VAL A 223 -5.68 9.05 20.10
N LEU A 224 -5.51 9.04 18.79
CA LEU A 224 -6.21 8.12 17.88
C LEU A 224 -5.44 6.80 17.63
N ALA A 225 -4.32 6.58 18.32
CA ALA A 225 -3.48 5.39 18.21
C ALA A 225 -3.27 4.96 16.74
N ILE A 226 -2.83 5.88 15.89
CA ILE A 226 -2.72 5.61 14.45
C ILE A 226 -1.58 4.63 14.13
N ARG A 227 -1.75 3.85 13.05
CA ARG A 227 -0.73 2.96 12.49
C ARG A 227 0.04 3.64 11.37
N GLY A 228 1.08 4.39 11.74
CA GLY A 228 1.92 5.14 10.82
C GLY A 228 2.14 6.58 11.29
N LYS A 229 2.53 7.44 10.37
CA LYS A 229 2.76 8.87 10.58
C LYS A 229 2.02 9.68 9.52
N VAL A 230 1.54 10.84 9.92
CA VAL A 230 1.02 11.87 9.02
C VAL A 230 1.91 13.09 9.19
N ILE A 231 2.43 13.61 8.09
CA ILE A 231 3.38 14.74 8.07
C ILE A 231 2.84 15.76 7.08
N PRO A 232 2.69 17.04 7.46
CA PRO A 232 2.35 18.08 6.50
C PRO A 232 3.53 18.27 5.54
N ALA A 233 3.26 18.58 4.28
CA ALA A 233 4.31 18.75 3.28
C ALA A 233 5.27 19.92 3.62
N THR A 234 4.76 20.94 4.29
CA THR A 234 5.50 22.09 4.82
C THR A 234 4.78 22.65 6.06
N LEU A 235 5.49 23.41 6.90
CA LEU A 235 4.87 24.21 7.97
C LEU A 235 4.53 25.64 7.51
N GLU A 236 4.89 26.00 6.29
CA GLU A 236 4.59 27.31 5.71
C GLU A 236 3.16 27.35 5.17
N ASN A 237 2.54 28.53 5.28
CA ASN A 237 1.19 28.76 4.81
C ASN A 237 1.19 28.94 3.27
N VAL A 238 1.15 27.83 2.52
CA VAL A 238 1.23 27.84 1.05
C VAL A 238 -0.12 28.05 0.38
N ILE A 239 -0.16 28.92 -0.63
CA ILE A 239 -1.35 29.19 -1.44
C ILE A 239 -1.13 28.61 -2.84
N LEU A 240 -2.09 27.80 -3.31
CA LEU A 240 -2.05 27.24 -4.66
C LEU A 240 -2.51 28.27 -5.69
N LYS A 241 -1.78 28.39 -6.80
CA LYS A 241 -2.13 29.25 -7.95
C LYS A 241 -2.16 28.41 -9.22
N ALA A 242 -3.15 28.63 -10.08
CA ALA A 242 -3.26 28.00 -11.39
C ALA A 242 -3.20 29.05 -12.51
N GLU A 243 -2.32 28.85 -13.48
CA GLU A 243 -2.36 29.55 -14.77
C GLU A 243 -3.30 28.77 -15.70
N LEU A 244 -4.33 29.43 -16.22
CA LEU A 244 -5.30 28.85 -17.15
C LEU A 244 -4.80 28.97 -18.60
N SER A 245 -5.47 28.28 -19.51
CA SER A 245 -5.10 28.24 -20.93
C SER A 245 -5.12 29.61 -21.64
N ASP A 246 -5.90 30.57 -21.14
CA ASP A 246 -5.97 31.95 -21.64
C ASP A 246 -4.90 32.88 -21.01
N GLY A 247 -4.07 32.35 -20.11
CA GLY A 247 -3.03 33.09 -19.39
C GLY A 247 -3.50 33.80 -18.11
N SER A 248 -4.80 33.73 -17.77
CA SER A 248 -5.30 34.24 -16.49
C SER A 248 -4.82 33.37 -15.32
N ILE A 249 -4.75 33.98 -14.13
CA ILE A 249 -4.28 33.31 -12.90
C ILE A 249 -5.42 33.23 -11.89
N VAL A 250 -5.72 32.02 -11.42
CA VAL A 250 -6.65 31.75 -10.33
C VAL A 250 -5.87 31.39 -9.08
N THR A 251 -6.24 31.99 -7.95
CA THR A 251 -5.60 31.74 -6.65
C THR A 251 -6.56 31.03 -5.72
N GLY A 252 -6.05 30.03 -5.00
CA GLY A 252 -6.80 29.24 -4.02
C GLY A 252 -7.38 27.95 -4.59
N GLU A 253 -7.25 26.85 -3.85
CA GLU A 253 -7.67 25.50 -4.27
C GLU A 253 -9.16 25.47 -4.62
N SER A 254 -10.00 26.05 -3.75
CA SER A 254 -11.45 26.07 -3.90
C SER A 254 -11.94 26.90 -5.09
N ASN A 255 -11.11 27.82 -5.60
CA ASN A 255 -11.39 28.59 -6.82
C ASN A 255 -10.91 27.86 -8.07
N ILE A 256 -9.75 27.20 -7.99
CA ILE A 256 -9.20 26.38 -9.09
C ILE A 256 -10.20 25.29 -9.48
N SER A 257 -10.79 24.59 -8.52
CA SER A 257 -11.80 23.54 -8.77
C SER A 257 -13.12 24.04 -9.38
N LYS A 258 -13.32 25.37 -9.49
CA LYS A 258 -14.53 25.98 -10.07
C LYS A 258 -14.28 26.63 -11.44
N THR A 259 -13.05 26.57 -11.94
CA THR A 259 -12.74 27.10 -13.27
C THR A 259 -13.36 26.22 -14.36
N SER A 260 -13.76 26.85 -15.47
CA SER A 260 -14.21 26.17 -16.68
C SER A 260 -13.15 26.12 -17.77
N LEU A 261 -12.05 26.86 -17.61
CA LEU A 261 -10.94 26.86 -18.56
C LEU A 261 -9.88 25.83 -18.15
N PRO A 262 -9.26 25.12 -19.11
CA PRO A 262 -8.19 24.16 -18.81
C PRO A 262 -7.04 24.79 -18.04
N ILE A 263 -6.55 24.06 -17.02
CA ILE A 263 -5.34 24.42 -16.29
C ILE A 263 -4.12 24.15 -17.19
N LYS A 264 -3.27 25.16 -17.37
CA LYS A 264 -2.00 25.05 -18.08
C LYS A 264 -0.87 24.62 -17.15
N ARG A 265 -0.80 25.21 -15.96
CA ARG A 265 0.11 24.80 -14.89
C ARG A 265 -0.32 25.32 -13.52
N VAL A 266 0.19 24.71 -12.46
CA VAL A 266 0.02 25.18 -11.08
C VAL A 266 1.37 25.52 -10.43
N SER A 267 1.32 26.40 -9.44
CA SER A 267 2.45 26.87 -8.63
C SER A 267 1.99 27.10 -7.19
N ILE A 268 2.93 27.17 -6.25
CA ILE A 268 2.66 27.51 -4.84
C ILE A 268 3.30 28.86 -4.50
N ASP A 269 2.70 29.58 -3.56
CA ASP A 269 3.23 30.81 -2.99
C ASP A 269 3.27 30.67 -1.46
N PRO A 270 4.44 30.76 -0.80
CA PRO A 270 5.77 31.01 -1.38
C PRO A 270 6.31 29.84 -2.22
N GLU A 271 7.04 30.14 -3.31
CA GLU A 271 7.65 29.13 -4.18
C GLU A 271 8.79 28.37 -3.48
N GLN A 272 9.44 29.02 -2.52
CA GLN A 272 10.56 28.50 -1.73
C GLN A 272 10.14 27.73 -0.48
N ALA A 273 8.87 27.29 -0.40
CA ALA A 273 8.36 26.57 0.76
C ALA A 273 9.24 25.35 1.09
N GLU A 274 9.62 25.24 2.35
CA GLU A 274 10.54 24.22 2.84
C GLU A 274 9.77 23.01 3.42
N PRO A 275 10.16 21.77 3.07
CA PRO A 275 9.56 20.59 3.68
C PRO A 275 10.10 20.33 5.09
N LEU A 276 9.35 19.55 5.87
CA LEU A 276 9.84 19.04 7.15
C LEU A 276 10.99 18.04 6.92
N ALA A 277 12.01 18.09 7.77
CA ALA A 277 13.11 17.14 7.73
C ALA A 277 12.62 15.67 7.83
N GLU A 278 11.63 15.41 8.67
CA GLU A 278 11.03 14.07 8.81
C GLU A 278 10.40 13.56 7.51
N ALA A 279 9.89 14.45 6.64
CA ALA A 279 9.36 14.06 5.35
C ALA A 279 10.47 13.61 4.39
N LEU A 280 11.62 14.31 4.40
CA LEU A 280 12.79 13.95 3.60
C LEU A 280 13.41 12.62 4.06
N ASP A 281 13.54 12.43 5.38
CA ASP A 281 14.03 11.19 5.97
C ASP A 281 13.13 10.00 5.57
N ALA A 282 11.81 10.19 5.64
CA ALA A 282 10.85 9.15 5.25
C ALA A 282 10.98 8.78 3.76
N LEU A 283 11.16 9.75 2.87
CA LEU A 283 11.35 9.54 1.44
C LEU A 283 12.65 8.80 1.12
N GLN A 284 13.73 9.10 1.85
CA GLN A 284 15.03 8.44 1.71
C GLN A 284 14.99 6.98 2.20
N GLU A 285 14.27 6.72 3.29
CA GLU A 285 14.17 5.41 3.92
C GLU A 285 13.08 4.49 3.33
N ALA A 286 12.28 5.00 2.39
CA ALA A 286 11.15 4.30 1.81
C ALA A 286 11.57 3.05 0.99
N ASP A 287 10.78 1.99 1.08
CA ASP A 287 10.82 0.88 0.12
C ASP A 287 9.98 1.20 -1.11
N ALA A 288 8.89 1.97 -0.92
CA ALA A 288 8.03 2.45 -1.98
C ALA A 288 7.49 3.86 -1.68
N ILE A 289 7.38 4.66 -2.73
CA ILE A 289 6.79 6.00 -2.73
C ILE A 289 5.58 5.95 -3.65
N ILE A 290 4.42 6.36 -3.15
CA ILE A 290 3.16 6.29 -3.87
C ILE A 290 2.61 7.71 -4.04
N LEU A 291 2.33 8.10 -5.28
CA LEU A 291 1.69 9.37 -5.63
C LEU A 291 0.19 9.11 -5.82
N GLY A 292 -0.63 9.74 -4.98
CA GLY A 292 -2.08 9.60 -5.01
C GLY A 292 -2.62 8.28 -4.43
N PRO A 293 -3.90 7.95 -4.69
CA PRO A 293 -4.81 8.67 -5.59
C PRO A 293 -5.32 9.98 -4.98
N GLY A 294 -5.67 10.94 -5.82
CA GLY A 294 -6.19 12.25 -5.41
C GLY A 294 -6.36 13.17 -6.61
N SER A 295 -6.92 14.35 -6.39
CA SER A 295 -7.03 15.37 -7.44
C SER A 295 -5.63 15.76 -7.93
N LEU A 296 -5.46 15.85 -9.24
CA LEU A 296 -4.14 15.94 -9.86
C LEU A 296 -3.45 17.26 -9.48
N TYR A 297 -4.14 18.38 -9.72
CA TYR A 297 -3.60 19.71 -9.57
C TYR A 297 -3.72 20.26 -8.15
N THR A 298 -4.67 19.76 -7.38
CA THR A 298 -5.02 20.27 -6.04
C THR A 298 -4.59 19.35 -4.89
N SER A 299 -4.25 18.08 -5.14
CA SER A 299 -3.78 17.16 -4.08
C SER A 299 -2.43 16.52 -4.35
N ILE A 300 -2.12 16.11 -5.58
CA ILE A 300 -0.87 15.40 -5.89
C ILE A 300 0.25 16.38 -6.22
N ILE A 301 0.07 17.19 -7.27
CA ILE A 301 1.07 18.14 -7.74
C ILE A 301 1.51 19.14 -6.65
N PRO A 302 0.64 19.67 -5.77
CA PRO A 302 1.08 20.63 -4.74
C PRO A 302 2.18 20.10 -3.81
N ASN A 303 2.17 18.79 -3.52
CA ASN A 303 3.26 18.17 -2.76
C ASN A 303 4.59 18.14 -3.55
N LEU A 304 4.52 18.00 -4.88
CA LEU A 304 5.68 17.93 -5.77
C LEU A 304 6.26 19.31 -6.12
N LEU A 305 5.46 20.37 -6.00
CA LEU A 305 5.93 21.75 -6.20
C LEU A 305 6.94 22.19 -5.15
N ILE A 306 6.99 21.53 -3.99
CA ILE A 306 8.07 21.69 -3.02
C ILE A 306 9.31 20.99 -3.57
N SER A 307 10.24 21.78 -4.11
CA SER A 307 11.39 21.29 -4.89
C SER A 307 12.20 20.19 -4.20
N LYS A 308 12.46 20.32 -2.89
CA LYS A 308 13.19 19.33 -2.09
C LYS A 308 12.45 18.00 -1.91
N ILE A 309 11.11 17.99 -1.90
CA ILE A 309 10.32 16.75 -1.92
C ILE A 309 10.53 16.04 -3.26
N THR A 310 10.41 16.76 -4.37
CA THR A 310 10.64 16.22 -5.72
C THR A 310 12.06 15.67 -5.88
N GLU A 311 13.07 16.41 -5.40
CA GLU A 311 14.47 15.96 -5.41
C GLU A 311 14.65 14.66 -4.60
N ALA A 312 14.12 14.61 -3.38
CA ALA A 312 14.20 13.42 -2.54
C ALA A 312 13.54 12.19 -3.17
N ILE A 313 12.36 12.34 -3.80
CA ILE A 313 11.68 11.25 -4.53
C ILE A 313 12.57 10.78 -5.70
N LYS A 314 13.14 11.71 -6.46
CA LYS A 314 13.97 11.42 -7.62
C LYS A 314 15.23 10.65 -7.26
N THR A 315 15.92 11.04 -6.18
CA THR A 315 17.17 10.40 -5.74
C THR A 315 16.94 9.11 -4.94
N SER A 316 15.74 8.92 -4.39
CA SER A 316 15.41 7.73 -3.59
C SER A 316 15.54 6.45 -4.42
N PRO A 317 16.07 5.33 -3.87
CA PRO A 317 16.07 4.04 -4.53
C PRO A 317 14.71 3.32 -4.45
N ALA A 318 13.74 3.90 -3.72
CA ALA A 318 12.40 3.34 -3.54
C ALA A 318 11.70 3.11 -4.89
N LEU A 319 10.77 2.17 -4.89
CA LEU A 319 9.85 1.97 -6.02
C LEU A 319 8.85 3.13 -6.08
N LYS A 320 8.76 3.86 -7.20
CA LYS A 320 7.80 4.98 -7.36
C LYS A 320 6.57 4.57 -8.15
N ILE A 321 5.40 4.71 -7.53
CA ILE A 321 4.13 4.27 -8.08
C ILE A 321 3.17 5.46 -8.16
N TYR A 322 2.64 5.77 -9.33
CA TYR A 322 1.51 6.69 -9.48
C TYR A 322 0.20 5.91 -9.52
N VAL A 323 -0.76 6.23 -8.65
CA VAL A 323 -2.12 5.67 -8.68
C VAL A 323 -3.01 6.63 -9.48
N CYS A 324 -3.34 6.23 -10.71
CA CYS A 324 -4.11 7.05 -11.63
C CYS A 324 -5.57 7.21 -11.19
N ASN A 325 -6.14 8.38 -11.47
CA ASN A 325 -7.54 8.65 -11.25
C ASN A 325 -8.41 7.75 -12.14
N ILE A 326 -9.58 7.36 -11.63
CA ILE A 326 -10.55 6.54 -12.39
C ILE A 326 -11.40 7.40 -13.32
N MET A 327 -11.81 8.58 -12.82
CA MET A 327 -12.63 9.56 -13.51
C MET A 327 -11.83 10.86 -13.66
N THR A 328 -12.07 11.59 -14.74
CA THR A 328 -11.65 12.99 -14.86
C THR A 328 -12.38 13.83 -13.82
N GLN A 329 -11.79 14.96 -13.47
CA GLN A 329 -12.40 15.91 -12.55
C GLN A 329 -12.71 17.21 -13.32
N PRO A 330 -13.98 17.66 -13.32
CA PRO A 330 -14.39 18.90 -14.00
C PRO A 330 -13.57 20.09 -13.53
N GLY A 331 -13.10 20.91 -14.47
CA GLY A 331 -12.26 22.09 -14.22
C GLY A 331 -10.79 21.78 -13.97
N GLU A 332 -10.43 20.52 -13.69
CA GLU A 332 -9.03 20.12 -13.45
C GLU A 332 -8.47 19.25 -14.58
N THR A 333 -9.14 18.15 -14.92
CA THR A 333 -8.60 17.10 -15.82
C THR A 333 -9.56 16.71 -16.94
N ASP A 334 -10.34 17.68 -17.43
CA ASP A 334 -11.28 17.49 -18.53
C ASP A 334 -10.59 16.92 -19.77
N GLY A 335 -11.06 15.74 -20.22
CA GLY A 335 -10.52 15.08 -21.41
C GLY A 335 -9.20 14.34 -21.21
N TYR A 336 -8.63 14.33 -20.01
CA TYR A 336 -7.32 13.74 -19.77
C TYR A 336 -7.34 12.21 -19.90
N THR A 337 -6.34 11.68 -20.60
CA THR A 337 -5.95 10.27 -20.54
C THR A 337 -5.05 10.01 -19.33
N ALA A 338 -4.75 8.73 -19.06
CA ALA A 338 -3.78 8.35 -18.05
C ALA A 338 -2.37 8.92 -18.34
N ALA A 339 -1.96 9.01 -19.62
CA ALA A 339 -0.70 9.67 -19.97
C ALA A 339 -0.75 11.18 -19.79
N ASP A 340 -1.88 11.86 -19.99
CA ASP A 340 -1.99 13.30 -19.71
C ASP A 340 -1.79 13.60 -18.22
N HIS A 341 -2.36 12.75 -17.35
CA HIS A 341 -2.11 12.85 -15.90
C HIS A 341 -0.62 12.70 -15.58
N LEU A 342 0.03 11.65 -16.12
CA LEU A 342 1.45 11.41 -15.89
C LEU A 342 2.34 12.51 -16.48
N GLN A 343 1.98 13.03 -17.65
CA GLN A 343 2.69 14.12 -18.32
C GLN A 343 2.65 15.38 -17.46
N SER A 344 1.48 15.71 -16.91
CA SER A 344 1.31 16.83 -15.99
C SER A 344 2.18 16.68 -14.74
N ILE A 345 2.25 15.46 -14.17
CA ILE A 345 3.18 15.19 -13.05
C ILE A 345 4.62 15.50 -13.47
N TYR A 346 5.07 15.04 -14.62
CA TYR A 346 6.45 15.28 -15.08
C TYR A 346 6.76 16.74 -15.37
N GLU A 347 5.80 17.49 -15.94
CA GLU A 347 5.95 18.92 -16.22
C GLU A 347 6.05 19.76 -14.94
N HIS A 348 5.43 19.32 -13.85
CA HIS A 348 5.47 20.01 -12.55
C HIS A 348 6.50 19.45 -11.58
N SER A 349 7.30 18.46 -11.99
CA SER A 349 8.30 17.83 -11.12
C SER A 349 9.58 17.46 -11.88
N SER A 350 9.74 16.19 -12.27
CA SER A 350 10.86 15.70 -13.06
C SER A 350 10.38 14.61 -14.03
N PRO A 351 10.84 14.63 -15.29
CA PRO A 351 10.67 13.49 -16.19
C PRO A 351 11.23 12.21 -15.57
N GLY A 352 10.51 11.10 -15.76
CA GLY A 352 10.94 9.78 -15.28
C GLY A 352 10.85 9.59 -13.76
N LEU A 353 10.13 10.43 -13.03
CA LEU A 353 9.95 10.31 -11.57
C LEU A 353 9.22 9.01 -11.16
N VAL A 354 8.40 8.44 -12.06
CA VAL A 354 7.49 7.33 -11.78
C VAL A 354 7.96 6.05 -12.50
N ASP A 355 8.11 4.95 -11.74
CA ASP A 355 8.45 3.64 -12.31
C ASP A 355 7.21 2.89 -12.82
N TYR A 356 6.10 2.99 -12.08
CA TYR A 356 4.86 2.29 -12.36
C TYR A 356 3.66 3.22 -12.29
N ILE A 357 2.75 3.08 -13.26
CA ILE A 357 1.41 3.66 -13.19
C ILE A 357 0.39 2.54 -12.94
N LEU A 358 -0.36 2.67 -11.86
CA LEU A 358 -1.45 1.77 -11.50
C LEU A 358 -2.77 2.34 -12.02
N VAL A 359 -3.43 1.59 -12.92
CA VAL A 359 -4.65 2.00 -13.60
C VAL A 359 -5.77 1.00 -13.37
N ASN A 360 -7.01 1.49 -13.34
CA ASN A 360 -8.19 0.64 -13.26
C ASN A 360 -8.61 0.13 -14.65
N GLU A 361 -8.68 -1.19 -14.81
CA GLU A 361 -9.21 -1.83 -16.02
C GLU A 361 -10.69 -2.20 -15.91
N GLN A 362 -11.23 -2.36 -14.70
CA GLN A 362 -12.61 -2.79 -14.48
C GLN A 362 -13.59 -1.77 -15.09
N PRO A 363 -14.58 -2.21 -15.90
CA PRO A 363 -15.62 -1.33 -16.41
C PRO A 363 -16.57 -0.91 -15.29
N ILE A 364 -17.11 0.32 -15.40
CA ILE A 364 -18.21 0.80 -14.56
C ILE A 364 -19.49 0.26 -15.18
N LEU A 365 -20.23 -0.58 -14.46
CA LEU A 365 -21.40 -1.26 -15.02
C LEU A 365 -22.70 -0.50 -14.73
N ASN A 366 -22.77 0.23 -13.62
CA ASN A 366 -23.94 0.99 -13.24
C ASN A 366 -24.15 2.23 -14.13
N GLN A 367 -25.21 2.20 -14.95
CA GLN A 367 -25.54 3.28 -15.89
C GLN A 367 -25.97 4.58 -15.20
N ASP A 368 -26.61 4.51 -14.04
CA ASP A 368 -27.04 5.71 -13.30
C ASP A 368 -25.84 6.47 -12.76
N ILE A 369 -24.83 5.74 -12.28
CA ILE A 369 -23.53 6.31 -11.88
C ILE A 369 -22.85 7.00 -13.06
N ILE A 370 -22.80 6.34 -14.23
CA ILE A 370 -22.19 6.92 -15.44
C ILE A 370 -22.90 8.22 -15.84
N ARG A 371 -24.25 8.22 -15.84
CA ARG A 371 -25.06 9.41 -16.13
C ARG A 371 -24.81 10.54 -15.13
N LYS A 372 -24.67 10.21 -13.85
CA LYS A 372 -24.36 11.18 -12.79
C LYS A 372 -23.02 11.87 -13.03
N TYR A 373 -21.96 11.10 -13.28
CA TYR A 373 -20.65 11.69 -13.61
C TYR A 373 -20.70 12.50 -14.90
N ALA A 374 -21.36 12.01 -15.94
CA ALA A 374 -21.49 12.73 -17.21
C ALA A 374 -22.25 14.06 -17.06
N ALA A 375 -23.28 14.10 -16.21
CA ALA A 375 -24.03 15.33 -15.91
C ALA A 375 -23.17 16.37 -15.18
N GLU A 376 -22.14 15.94 -14.44
CA GLU A 376 -21.14 16.81 -13.80
C GLU A 376 -19.97 17.14 -14.75
N GLY A 377 -19.95 16.63 -15.99
CA GLY A 377 -18.85 16.83 -16.94
C GLY A 377 -17.67 15.86 -16.77
N ALA A 378 -17.78 14.89 -15.86
CA ALA A 378 -16.74 13.90 -15.59
C ALA A 378 -16.91 12.66 -16.48
N GLN A 379 -15.79 12.12 -16.96
CA GLN A 379 -15.72 10.93 -17.79
C GLN A 379 -14.68 9.95 -17.26
N ARG A 380 -14.73 8.69 -17.70
CA ARG A 380 -13.71 7.70 -17.33
C ARG A 380 -12.38 8.08 -17.96
N VAL A 381 -11.30 8.03 -17.17
CA VAL A 381 -9.93 8.22 -17.68
C VAL A 381 -9.56 7.07 -18.61
N VAL A 382 -9.20 7.41 -19.84
CA VAL A 382 -8.78 6.45 -20.86
C VAL A 382 -7.33 6.05 -20.64
N VAL A 383 -7.02 4.75 -20.72
CA VAL A 383 -5.66 4.22 -20.57
C VAL A 383 -5.00 4.09 -21.95
N ASP A 384 -4.22 5.11 -22.32
CA ASP A 384 -3.44 5.19 -23.56
C ASP A 384 -2.07 4.51 -23.44
N GLY A 385 -2.10 3.18 -23.40
CA GLY A 385 -0.93 2.35 -23.06
C GLY A 385 0.30 2.52 -23.97
N GLU A 386 0.14 2.88 -25.24
CA GLU A 386 1.29 3.16 -26.11
C GLU A 386 2.05 4.41 -25.71
N ARG A 387 1.34 5.49 -25.38
CA ARG A 387 1.95 6.75 -24.95
C ARG A 387 2.65 6.58 -23.60
N LEU A 388 2.00 5.91 -22.66
CA LEU A 388 2.60 5.53 -21.36
C LEU A 388 3.90 4.74 -21.54
N ARG A 389 3.92 3.72 -22.43
CA ARG A 389 5.14 2.96 -22.71
C ARG A 389 6.25 3.83 -23.31
N LYS A 390 5.92 4.78 -24.21
CA LYS A 390 6.89 5.74 -24.76
C LYS A 390 7.46 6.69 -23.71
N MET A 391 6.70 6.99 -22.66
CA MET A 391 7.15 7.76 -21.50
C MET A 391 8.04 6.95 -20.53
N GLY A 392 8.29 5.67 -20.81
CA GLY A 392 9.19 4.81 -20.02
C GLY A 392 8.57 4.22 -18.75
N VAL A 393 7.27 4.43 -18.50
CA VAL A 393 6.59 3.90 -17.30
C VAL A 393 6.04 2.49 -17.55
N LYS A 394 6.06 1.65 -16.51
CA LYS A 394 5.41 0.34 -16.54
C LYS A 394 3.95 0.43 -16.12
N ILE A 395 3.07 -0.17 -16.90
CA ILE A 395 1.62 -0.13 -16.65
C ILE A 395 1.22 -1.35 -15.80
N LEU A 396 0.59 -1.10 -14.66
CA LEU A 396 -0.05 -2.12 -13.84
C LEU A 396 -1.56 -1.94 -13.94
N SER A 397 -2.21 -2.78 -14.73
CA SER A 397 -3.68 -2.80 -14.85
C SER A 397 -4.28 -3.78 -13.85
N LYS A 398 -5.27 -3.33 -13.08
CA LYS A 398 -5.97 -4.13 -12.08
C LYS A 398 -7.45 -3.76 -12.02
N SER A 399 -8.27 -4.69 -11.54
CA SER A 399 -9.66 -4.41 -11.14
C SER A 399 -9.68 -3.69 -9.79
N LEU A 400 -9.87 -2.37 -9.80
CA LEU A 400 -9.69 -1.54 -8.60
C LEU A 400 -10.97 -0.84 -8.13
N LEU A 401 -12.12 -1.08 -8.75
CA LEU A 401 -13.35 -0.33 -8.43
C LEU A 401 -14.09 -0.89 -7.22
N GLU A 402 -14.67 0.03 -6.46
CA GLU A 402 -15.82 -0.19 -5.59
C GLU A 402 -16.94 0.77 -6.05
N GLU A 403 -18.09 0.21 -6.42
CA GLU A 403 -19.29 0.96 -6.82
C GLU A 403 -20.25 1.01 -5.62
N LYS A 404 -20.45 2.20 -5.04
CA LYS A 404 -21.51 2.48 -4.05
C LYS A 404 -22.39 3.61 -4.59
N GLU A 405 -22.49 4.74 -3.88
CA GLU A 405 -23.13 5.96 -4.38
C GLU A 405 -22.27 6.73 -5.40
N LEU A 406 -20.96 6.46 -5.39
CA LEU A 406 -19.94 7.03 -6.26
C LEU A 406 -18.94 5.94 -6.64
N VAL A 407 -18.16 6.21 -7.69
CA VAL A 407 -17.05 5.34 -8.10
C VAL A 407 -15.81 5.71 -7.31
N ARG A 408 -15.24 4.75 -6.59
CA ARG A 408 -14.00 4.92 -5.84
C ARG A 408 -13.09 3.73 -6.05
N HIS A 409 -11.82 3.93 -5.70
CA HIS A 409 -10.93 2.81 -5.52
C HIS A 409 -11.42 1.91 -4.38
N ASN A 410 -11.42 0.60 -4.60
CA ASN A 410 -11.59 -0.38 -3.53
C ASN A 410 -10.31 -0.41 -2.69
N SER A 411 -10.44 -0.03 -1.41
CA SER A 411 -9.32 0.09 -0.47
C SER A 411 -8.48 -1.20 -0.38
N GLN A 412 -9.13 -2.37 -0.29
CA GLN A 412 -8.44 -3.64 -0.16
C GLN A 412 -7.72 -4.05 -1.44
N LYS A 413 -8.40 -3.99 -2.60
CA LYS A 413 -7.81 -4.37 -3.90
C LYS A 413 -6.65 -3.44 -4.28
N LEU A 414 -6.79 -2.14 -3.99
CA LEU A 414 -5.75 -1.15 -4.24
C LEU A 414 -4.50 -1.44 -3.40
N ALA A 415 -4.65 -1.58 -2.08
CA ALA A 415 -3.54 -1.90 -1.20
C ALA A 415 -2.89 -3.25 -1.54
N GLN A 416 -3.70 -4.28 -1.85
CA GLN A 416 -3.19 -5.58 -2.26
C GLN A 416 -2.34 -5.49 -3.53
N SER A 417 -2.79 -4.74 -4.54
CA SER A 417 -2.06 -4.58 -5.81
C SER A 417 -0.71 -3.89 -5.61
N ILE A 418 -0.66 -2.89 -4.74
CA ILE A 418 0.57 -2.17 -4.38
C ILE A 418 1.52 -3.08 -3.61
N ILE A 419 1.04 -3.78 -2.58
CA ILE A 419 1.86 -4.70 -1.78
C ILE A 419 2.38 -5.86 -2.63
N GLU A 420 1.57 -6.40 -3.54
CA GLU A 420 1.99 -7.44 -4.49
C GLU A 420 3.15 -6.94 -5.36
N LEU A 421 3.05 -5.71 -5.88
CA LEU A 421 4.10 -5.09 -6.68
C LEU A 421 5.39 -4.91 -5.88
N ILE A 422 5.29 -4.40 -4.63
CA ILE A 422 6.43 -4.21 -3.73
C ILE A 422 7.12 -5.54 -3.41
N ILE A 423 6.37 -6.62 -3.17
CA ILE A 423 6.92 -7.96 -2.88
C ILE A 423 7.61 -8.59 -4.11
N LYS A 424 7.08 -8.33 -5.31
CA LYS A 424 7.64 -8.82 -6.57
C LYS A 424 8.93 -8.10 -6.93
N GLN A 425 9.00 -6.78 -6.71
CA GLN A 425 10.20 -6.01 -6.94
C GLN A 425 11.21 -6.25 -5.82
N LYS A 426 12.30 -6.95 -6.15
CA LYS A 426 13.38 -7.32 -5.21
C LYS A 426 14.08 -6.12 -4.54
N THR A 427 13.73 -4.89 -4.91
CA THR A 427 14.41 -3.64 -4.54
C THR A 427 14.23 -3.25 -3.07
N GLY A 428 13.11 -3.57 -2.41
CA GLY A 428 12.93 -3.32 -0.97
C GLY A 428 13.33 -4.49 -0.05
N PHE A 429 13.32 -5.72 -0.55
CA PHE A 429 13.46 -6.92 0.30
C PHE A 429 14.90 -7.33 0.64
N LYS A 430 15.95 -6.61 0.19
CA LYS A 430 17.33 -6.91 0.62
C LYS A 430 17.50 -6.82 2.14
N ARG A 431 16.67 -6.03 2.82
CA ARG A 431 16.71 -5.79 4.26
C ARG A 431 15.90 -6.79 5.10
N TYR A 432 15.06 -7.60 4.44
CA TYR A 432 14.06 -8.44 5.09
C TYR A 432 14.45 -9.92 4.96
N ASN A 433 14.39 -10.65 6.07
CA ASN A 433 14.79 -12.05 6.08
C ASN A 433 13.71 -12.91 5.38
N PHE A 434 14.07 -14.14 5.00
CA PHE A 434 13.14 -15.09 4.37
C PHE A 434 11.79 -15.22 5.11
N ILE A 435 11.83 -15.14 6.44
CA ILE A 435 10.67 -15.22 7.32
C ILE A 435 9.71 -14.05 7.09
N ASP A 436 10.21 -12.81 7.04
CA ASP A 436 9.36 -11.62 6.86
C ASP A 436 8.66 -11.67 5.50
N ARG A 437 9.38 -12.12 4.47
CA ARG A 437 8.81 -12.34 3.13
C ARG A 437 7.77 -13.45 3.12
N PHE A 438 8.01 -14.56 3.82
CA PHE A 438 7.07 -15.67 3.92
C PHE A 438 5.79 -15.25 4.65
N ILE A 439 5.90 -14.50 5.75
CA ILE A 439 4.75 -14.00 6.52
C ILE A 439 3.89 -13.06 5.66
N LEU A 440 4.49 -12.12 4.93
CA LEU A 440 3.77 -11.23 4.03
C LEU A 440 3.05 -12.01 2.91
N LEU A 441 3.69 -13.05 2.36
CA LEU A 441 3.10 -13.93 1.35
C LEU A 441 1.97 -14.81 1.90
N GLU A 442 2.08 -15.33 3.12
CA GLU A 442 1.00 -16.08 3.78
C GLU A 442 -0.19 -15.17 4.11
N LYS A 443 0.06 -13.96 4.62
CA LYS A 443 -0.99 -12.96 4.88
C LYS A 443 -1.70 -12.54 3.59
N TYR A 444 -0.95 -12.44 2.49
CA TYR A 444 -1.49 -12.23 1.16
C TYR A 444 -2.41 -13.40 0.74
N LYS A 445 -1.93 -14.65 0.81
CA LYS A 445 -2.70 -15.85 0.42
C LYS A 445 -3.92 -16.11 1.31
N GLY A 446 -3.83 -15.79 2.60
CA GLY A 446 -4.91 -15.94 3.56
C GLY A 446 -6.11 -15.02 3.25
N LYS A 447 -5.88 -13.84 2.68
CA LYS A 447 -6.95 -12.94 2.23
C LYS A 447 -7.56 -13.33 0.88
N GLU A 448 -6.80 -13.94 -0.04
CA GLU A 448 -7.36 -14.46 -1.29
C GLU A 448 -8.35 -15.62 -1.08
N ARG A 449 -8.17 -16.42 -0.02
CA ARG A 449 -9.06 -17.55 0.30
C ARG A 449 -10.34 -17.15 1.07
N GLY A 450 -10.43 -15.90 1.51
CA GLY A 450 -11.55 -15.39 2.33
C GLY A 450 -12.57 -14.55 1.56
N ASN A 451 -12.42 -14.43 0.24
CA ASN A 451 -13.35 -13.73 -0.65
C ASN A 451 -14.10 -14.72 -1.54
#